data_AF-A0A3A0BHX1-F1
#
_entry.id   AF-A0A3A0BHX1-F1
#
_cell.length_a   1.000
_cell.length_b   1.000
_cell.length_c   1.000
_cell.angle_alpha   90.00
_cell.angle_beta   90.00
_cell.angle_gamma   90.00
#
_symmetry.space_group_name_H-M   'P 1'
#
loop_
_entity.id
_entity.type
_entity.pdbx_description
1 polymer ?
#
loop_
_entity_poly.entity_id
_entity_poly.type
_entity_poly.pdbx_seq_one_letter_code
_entity_poly.pdbx_strand_id
1 'polypeptide(L)'
;MMQATPKWSIDINSPFLGSDEMRRADGQGLWEYFNSAGIDYKKEDFPFLTNHKVPRVKRLFDFGEFLHLSGKGEALSYLYSGLGKVWNYVGPVLDRELPHGFNDHTDRHTLWVTQTAVELLSRAGRSYKNGEDLYDSQSEVLLTLVGMTHDLGNLVDRKSHSMYSAWLLSRLFGNTEIHQKEWRSVLYTILFHEEPMLVDLSVNLSSGIPLQWALVAADKMHVGRDRIGDRSYESGIANNALEEDVHILLNALIVRSAWVMAANSYVWHLDFEIEQLQDKFASFTKGNGRIWVPKAFHAKYIAGQSYREIFTEMFLELYEARIRMAAMSIFLLYPYINRFQVFLSDAKRIPGQVAPGEMLVCEVVR
;
A
#
# COMPACT_ATOMS: atom_id res chain seq x y z
N MET A 1 -32.76 26.63 -12.06
CA MET A 1 -32.23 25.42 -11.43
C MET A 1 -30.72 25.42 -11.65
N MET A 2 -29.94 25.71 -10.61
CA MET A 2 -28.49 25.52 -10.68
C MET A 2 -28.23 24.02 -10.80
N GLN A 3 -27.64 23.58 -11.91
CA GLN A 3 -27.11 22.23 -12.03
C GLN A 3 -26.10 22.06 -10.89
N ALA A 4 -26.38 21.14 -9.97
CA ALA A 4 -25.40 20.72 -8.99
C ALA A 4 -24.22 20.12 -9.75
N THR A 5 -23.07 20.81 -9.71
CA THR A 5 -21.79 20.24 -10.14
C THR A 5 -21.64 18.90 -9.42
N PRO A 6 -21.41 17.77 -10.10
CA PRO A 6 -21.16 16.52 -9.42
C PRO A 6 -19.99 16.70 -8.45
N LYS A 7 -20.08 16.13 -7.25
CA LYS A 7 -19.01 16.15 -6.22
C LYS A 7 -17.64 15.67 -6.75
N TRP A 8 -17.63 15.06 -7.94
CA TRP A 8 -16.51 14.49 -8.70
C TRP A 8 -15.85 15.45 -9.69
N SER A 9 -16.24 16.72 -9.69
CA SER A 9 -15.34 17.76 -10.18
C SER A 9 -14.13 17.75 -9.24
N ILE A 10 -13.14 16.89 -9.52
CA ILE A 10 -11.75 17.21 -9.17
C ILE A 10 -11.61 18.61 -9.72
N ASP A 11 -11.58 19.61 -8.85
CA ASP A 11 -11.34 20.96 -9.31
C ASP A 11 -9.89 20.93 -9.78
N ILE A 12 -9.71 20.66 -11.07
CA ILE A 12 -8.45 20.80 -11.76
C ILE A 12 -8.01 22.27 -11.74
N ASN A 13 -8.74 23.17 -11.08
CA ASN A 13 -8.34 24.55 -10.79
C ASN A 13 -8.08 24.76 -9.29
N SER A 14 -8.05 23.72 -8.46
CA SER A 14 -7.38 23.80 -7.15
C SER A 14 -6.00 24.38 -7.41
N PRO A 15 -5.56 25.43 -6.68
CA PRO A 15 -4.26 26.06 -6.95
C PRO A 15 -3.09 25.07 -6.83
N PHE A 16 -3.31 23.91 -6.18
CA PHE A 16 -2.36 22.82 -6.04
C PHE A 16 -2.54 21.69 -7.08
N LEU A 17 -3.73 21.54 -7.69
CA LEU A 17 -4.02 20.48 -8.68
C LEU A 17 -4.27 20.97 -10.10
N GLY A 18 -4.37 22.29 -10.31
CA GLY A 18 -4.48 22.94 -11.61
C GLY A 18 -3.21 23.54 -12.14
N SER A 19 -2.22 23.64 -11.28
CA SER A 19 -0.87 23.96 -11.67
C SER A 19 -0.18 22.73 -12.27
N ASP A 20 0.77 22.95 -13.18
CA ASP A 20 1.79 21.97 -13.53
C ASP A 20 2.92 21.95 -12.49
N GLU A 21 2.92 22.86 -11.52
CA GLU A 21 3.92 22.94 -10.45
C GLU A 21 3.77 21.81 -9.43
N MET A 22 4.89 21.14 -9.14
CA MET A 22 5.02 20.12 -8.12
C MET A 22 5.31 20.79 -6.77
N ARG A 23 4.23 21.03 -6.02
CA ARG A 23 4.24 21.61 -4.68
C ARG A 23 3.67 20.62 -3.68
N ARG A 24 4.19 20.68 -2.45
CA ARG A 24 3.62 20.05 -1.26
C ARG A 24 2.27 20.70 -0.91
N ALA A 25 1.46 20.02 -0.10
CA ALA A 25 0.16 20.55 0.34
C ALA A 25 0.26 21.84 1.17
N ASP A 26 1.41 22.09 1.80
CA ASP A 26 1.72 23.35 2.51
C ASP A 26 2.18 24.49 1.56
N GLY A 27 2.25 24.24 0.26
CA GLY A 27 2.64 25.18 -0.78
C GLY A 27 4.14 25.22 -1.08
N GLN A 28 4.98 24.51 -0.32
CA GLN A 28 6.42 24.44 -0.55
C GLN A 28 6.73 23.70 -1.87
N GLY A 29 7.67 24.21 -2.67
CA GLY A 29 8.11 23.49 -3.89
C GLY A 29 8.89 22.22 -3.53
N LEU A 30 8.76 21.14 -4.33
CA LEU A 30 9.39 19.85 -3.98
C LEU A 30 10.92 19.94 -3.75
N TRP A 31 11.64 20.69 -4.57
CA TRP A 31 13.08 20.92 -4.39
C TRP A 31 13.39 21.67 -3.11
N GLU A 32 12.59 22.68 -2.80
CA GLU A 32 12.75 23.44 -1.56
C GLU A 32 12.52 22.54 -0.34
N TYR A 33 11.49 21.69 -0.40
CA TYR A 33 11.21 20.71 0.63
C TYR A 33 12.39 19.75 0.85
N PHE A 34 12.90 19.10 -0.20
CA PHE A 34 14.03 18.16 -0.07
C PHE A 34 15.25 18.82 0.57
N ASN A 35 15.59 20.05 0.18
CA ASN A 35 16.68 20.79 0.79
C ASN A 35 16.41 21.09 2.27
N SER A 36 15.21 21.59 2.60
CA SER A 36 14.86 21.95 3.98
C SER A 36 14.73 20.74 4.91
N ALA A 37 14.30 19.60 4.38
CA ALA A 37 14.14 18.33 5.09
C ALA A 37 15.44 17.51 5.13
N GLY A 38 16.52 17.98 4.49
CA GLY A 38 17.79 17.25 4.40
C GLY A 38 17.65 15.89 3.73
N ILE A 39 16.85 15.80 2.65
CA ILE A 39 16.73 14.63 1.79
C ILE A 39 17.74 14.82 0.65
N ASP A 40 18.77 13.96 0.59
CA ASP A 40 19.72 13.99 -0.53
C ASP A 40 19.04 13.51 -1.81
N TYR A 41 19.23 14.25 -2.91
CA TYR A 41 18.57 13.96 -4.17
C TYR A 41 19.36 14.44 -5.38
N LYS A 42 19.16 13.75 -6.50
CA LYS A 42 19.67 14.19 -7.81
C LYS A 42 18.50 14.56 -8.70
N LYS A 43 18.56 15.73 -9.34
CA LYS A 43 17.50 16.18 -10.25
C LYS A 43 17.34 15.24 -11.46
N GLU A 44 18.40 14.57 -11.89
CA GLU A 44 18.33 13.56 -12.95
C GLU A 44 17.44 12.36 -12.61
N ASP A 45 17.24 12.08 -11.31
CA ASP A 45 16.39 10.98 -10.88
C ASP A 45 14.89 11.29 -11.11
N PHE A 46 14.55 12.56 -11.36
CA PHE A 46 13.20 13.05 -11.64
C PHE A 46 13.11 13.62 -13.06
N PRO A 47 13.20 12.78 -14.10
CA PRO A 47 13.23 13.25 -15.49
C PRO A 47 11.94 13.96 -15.91
N PHE A 48 10.83 13.74 -15.18
CA PHE A 48 9.56 14.44 -15.38
C PHE A 48 9.46 15.80 -14.68
N LEU A 49 10.49 16.26 -13.96
CA LEU A 49 10.48 17.58 -13.31
C LEU A 49 11.43 18.57 -13.98
N THR A 50 11.02 19.82 -14.07
CA THR A 50 11.88 20.92 -14.55
C THR A 50 12.84 21.40 -13.45
N ASN A 51 13.92 22.06 -13.86
CA ASN A 51 14.96 22.56 -12.95
C ASN A 51 14.64 23.93 -12.32
N HIS A 52 13.41 24.43 -12.45
CA HIS A 52 12.98 25.69 -11.84
C HIS A 52 12.99 25.62 -10.30
N LYS A 53 12.95 26.79 -9.64
CA LYS A 53 12.86 26.87 -8.17
C LYS A 53 11.67 26.07 -7.64
N VAL A 54 10.53 26.19 -8.30
CA VAL A 54 9.38 25.32 -8.12
C VAL A 54 9.30 24.43 -9.36
N PRO A 55 9.57 23.12 -9.24
CA PRO A 55 9.57 22.23 -10.39
C PRO A 55 8.18 22.15 -11.01
N ARG A 56 8.14 21.98 -12.33
CA ARG A 56 6.92 21.68 -13.10
C ARG A 56 6.97 20.26 -13.63
N VAL A 57 5.82 19.58 -13.61
CA VAL A 57 5.64 18.24 -14.16
C VAL A 57 5.53 18.33 -15.67
N LYS A 58 6.42 17.65 -16.36
CA LYS A 58 6.39 17.44 -17.81
C LYS A 58 5.91 16.02 -18.10
N ARG A 59 5.21 15.89 -19.21
CA ARG A 59 4.78 14.60 -19.74
C ARG A 59 5.98 13.72 -20.05
N LEU A 60 5.88 12.45 -19.71
CA LEU A 60 6.95 11.46 -19.87
C LEU A 60 6.49 10.22 -20.65
N PHE A 61 5.21 9.90 -20.59
CA PHE A 61 4.66 8.65 -21.09
C PHE A 61 3.54 8.90 -22.11
N ASP A 62 3.39 7.98 -23.07
CA ASP A 62 2.24 7.91 -23.95
C ASP A 62 1.30 6.79 -23.49
N PHE A 63 0.06 7.12 -23.13
CA PHE A 63 -0.88 6.13 -22.62
C PHE A 63 -1.35 5.15 -23.70
N GLY A 64 -1.44 5.60 -24.96
CA GLY A 64 -1.78 4.73 -26.07
C GLY A 64 -0.69 3.70 -26.32
N GLU A 65 0.58 4.11 -26.35
CA GLU A 65 1.71 3.17 -26.42
C GLU A 65 1.69 2.20 -25.24
N PHE A 66 1.51 2.72 -24.01
CA PHE A 66 1.49 1.91 -22.80
C PHE A 66 0.44 0.80 -22.84
N LEU A 67 -0.77 1.07 -23.35
CA LEU A 67 -1.85 0.08 -23.45
C LEU A 67 -1.56 -1.09 -24.39
N HIS A 68 -0.63 -0.94 -25.34
CA HIS A 68 -0.30 -1.97 -26.32
C HIS A 68 0.90 -2.83 -25.92
N LEU A 69 1.44 -2.63 -24.71
CA LEU A 69 2.53 -3.45 -24.17
C LEU A 69 2.06 -4.90 -23.94
N SER A 70 2.99 -5.85 -24.06
CA SER A 70 2.67 -7.28 -24.08
C SER A 70 2.28 -7.88 -22.72
N GLY A 71 2.50 -7.15 -21.63
CA GLY A 71 2.15 -7.56 -20.27
C GLY A 71 2.96 -6.83 -19.19
N LYS A 72 2.94 -7.39 -17.97
CA LYS A 72 3.58 -6.80 -16.77
C LYS A 72 5.06 -6.47 -16.97
N GLY A 73 5.82 -7.34 -17.62
CA GLY A 73 7.27 -7.16 -17.79
C GLY A 73 7.63 -5.91 -18.59
N GLU A 74 6.99 -5.73 -19.75
CA GLU A 74 7.15 -4.54 -20.57
C GLU A 74 6.59 -3.29 -19.90
N ALA A 75 5.41 -3.40 -19.26
CA ALA A 75 4.82 -2.29 -18.51
C ALA A 75 5.74 -1.80 -17.38
N LEU A 76 6.34 -2.71 -16.61
CA LEU A 76 7.33 -2.35 -15.60
C LEU A 76 8.54 -1.67 -16.23
N SER A 77 9.14 -2.26 -17.28
CA SER A 77 10.30 -1.67 -17.96
C SER A 77 10.01 -0.24 -18.45
N TYR A 78 8.83 -0.02 -19.04
CA TYR A 78 8.38 1.28 -19.52
C TYR A 78 8.29 2.29 -18.38
N LEU A 79 7.67 1.93 -17.24
CA LEU A 79 7.57 2.82 -16.08
C LEU A 79 8.92 3.08 -15.42
N TYR A 80 9.77 2.05 -15.28
CA TYR A 80 11.11 2.17 -14.69
C TYR A 80 12.03 3.11 -15.46
N SER A 81 11.84 3.22 -16.79
CA SER A 81 12.59 4.17 -17.62
C SER A 81 12.40 5.63 -17.19
N GLY A 82 11.26 5.95 -16.57
CA GLY A 82 10.89 7.31 -16.20
C GLY A 82 10.71 7.57 -14.70
N LEU A 83 10.29 6.56 -13.94
CA LEU A 83 9.94 6.68 -12.52
C LEU A 83 10.79 5.78 -11.61
N GLY A 84 11.65 4.92 -12.17
CA GLY A 84 12.39 3.88 -11.45
C GLY A 84 13.06 4.36 -10.17
N LYS A 85 13.79 5.47 -10.25
CA LYS A 85 14.47 6.05 -9.09
C LYS A 85 13.55 6.86 -8.19
N VAL A 86 12.48 7.44 -8.73
CA VAL A 86 11.56 8.32 -8.00
C VAL A 86 10.80 7.59 -6.90
N TRP A 87 10.42 6.33 -7.11
CA TRP A 87 9.76 5.53 -6.08
C TRP A 87 10.57 5.45 -4.79
N ASN A 88 11.89 5.40 -4.89
CA ASN A 88 12.78 5.30 -3.74
C ASN A 88 12.89 6.61 -2.94
N TYR A 89 12.33 7.71 -3.44
CA TYR A 89 12.21 8.97 -2.69
C TYR A 89 10.91 9.06 -1.87
N VAL A 90 9.91 8.22 -2.13
CA VAL A 90 8.66 8.21 -1.35
C VAL A 90 8.92 7.87 0.12
N GLY A 91 9.78 6.88 0.37
CA GLY A 91 10.20 6.48 1.72
C GLY A 91 10.80 7.64 2.52
N PRO A 92 11.92 8.26 2.06
CA PRO A 92 12.52 9.42 2.71
C PRO A 92 11.58 10.61 2.93
N VAL A 93 10.61 10.83 2.03
CA VAL A 93 9.60 11.89 2.21
C VAL A 93 8.68 11.54 3.37
N LEU A 94 8.09 10.34 3.37
CA LEU A 94 7.18 9.90 4.44
C LEU A 94 7.87 9.76 5.79
N ASP A 95 9.14 9.39 5.78
CA ASP A 95 9.96 9.30 6.97
C ASP A 95 10.08 10.63 7.73
N ARG A 96 9.88 11.75 7.05
CA ARG A 96 9.88 13.09 7.65
C ARG A 96 8.51 13.51 8.17
N GLU A 97 7.45 12.83 7.78
CA GLU A 97 6.07 13.11 8.22
C GLU A 97 5.78 12.63 9.64
N LEU A 98 6.53 11.62 10.13
CA LEU A 98 6.37 11.05 11.45
C LEU A 98 7.67 11.10 12.27
N PRO A 99 7.59 11.16 13.62
CA PRO A 99 8.76 11.23 14.49
C PRO A 99 9.76 10.09 14.28
N HIS A 100 9.24 8.88 14.03
CA HIS A 100 10.01 7.64 14.00
C HIS A 100 10.26 7.09 12.60
N GLY A 101 9.90 7.82 11.56
CA GLY A 101 9.84 7.29 10.20
C GLY A 101 8.46 6.71 9.88
N PHE A 102 8.31 6.20 8.65
CA PHE A 102 7.07 5.59 8.18
C PHE A 102 7.29 4.15 7.71
N ASN A 103 6.19 3.46 7.40
CA ASN A 103 6.28 2.20 6.70
C ASN A 103 6.91 2.42 5.31
N ASP A 104 7.61 1.42 4.79
CA ASP A 104 8.25 1.43 3.48
C ASP A 104 7.21 1.59 2.36
N HIS A 105 7.29 2.68 1.60
CA HIS A 105 6.48 2.95 0.40
C HIS A 105 7.37 3.10 -0.86
N THR A 106 8.55 2.49 -0.83
CA THR A 106 9.47 2.46 -1.99
C THR A 106 8.96 1.52 -3.09
N ASP A 107 9.78 1.31 -4.13
CA ASP A 107 9.45 0.40 -5.22
C ASP A 107 9.15 -1.03 -4.72
N ARG A 108 9.82 -1.49 -3.66
CA ARG A 108 9.58 -2.78 -3.00
C ARG A 108 8.10 -2.98 -2.63
N HIS A 109 7.49 -1.98 -1.99
CA HIS A 109 6.07 -2.04 -1.63
C HIS A 109 5.19 -2.12 -2.88
N THR A 110 5.38 -1.19 -3.81
CA THR A 110 4.56 -1.11 -5.02
C THR A 110 4.70 -2.33 -5.92
N LEU A 111 5.89 -2.96 -5.96
CA LEU A 111 6.13 -4.20 -6.67
C LEU A 111 5.36 -5.36 -6.04
N TRP A 112 5.40 -5.50 -4.72
CA TRP A 112 4.63 -6.51 -4.02
C TRP A 112 3.12 -6.33 -4.29
N VAL A 113 2.61 -5.11 -4.16
CA VAL A 113 1.20 -4.79 -4.41
C VAL A 113 0.82 -5.11 -5.85
N THR A 114 1.65 -4.70 -6.81
CA THR A 114 1.45 -4.98 -8.24
C THR A 114 1.41 -6.49 -8.51
N GLN A 115 2.37 -7.25 -7.98
CA GLN A 115 2.45 -8.70 -8.18
C GLN A 115 1.22 -9.41 -7.59
N THR A 116 0.87 -9.09 -6.35
CA THR A 116 -0.29 -9.67 -5.66
C THR A 116 -1.59 -9.29 -6.36
N ALA A 117 -1.76 -8.03 -6.77
CA ALA A 117 -2.96 -7.58 -7.47
C ALA A 117 -3.12 -8.30 -8.82
N VAL A 118 -2.04 -8.40 -9.62
CA VAL A 118 -2.04 -9.15 -10.89
C VAL A 118 -2.38 -10.61 -10.67
N GLU A 119 -1.82 -11.24 -9.64
CA GLU A 119 -2.15 -12.62 -9.31
C GLU A 119 -3.63 -12.78 -8.94
N LEU A 120 -4.17 -11.88 -8.10
CA LEU A 120 -5.58 -11.89 -7.72
C LEU A 120 -6.49 -11.73 -8.95
N LEU A 121 -6.24 -10.73 -9.80
CA LEU A 121 -7.07 -10.53 -10.97
C LEU A 121 -6.96 -11.70 -11.97
N SER A 122 -5.75 -12.26 -12.15
CA SER A 122 -5.52 -13.41 -13.02
C SER A 122 -6.25 -14.67 -12.55
N ARG A 123 -6.28 -14.92 -11.23
CA ARG A 123 -7.06 -16.03 -10.66
C ARG A 123 -8.56 -15.79 -10.83
N ALA A 124 -9.03 -14.56 -10.61
CA ALA A 124 -10.43 -14.19 -10.81
C ALA A 124 -10.89 -14.42 -12.25
N GLY A 125 -10.06 -14.02 -13.23
CA GLY A 125 -10.33 -14.25 -14.65
C GLY A 125 -10.37 -15.72 -15.04
N ARG A 126 -9.47 -16.55 -14.49
CA ARG A 126 -9.43 -18.01 -14.74
C ARG A 126 -10.55 -18.81 -14.05
N SER A 127 -11.02 -18.35 -12.89
CA SER A 127 -12.05 -19.06 -12.11
C SER A 127 -13.49 -18.82 -12.59
N TYR A 128 -13.71 -18.00 -13.63
CA TYR A 128 -15.04 -17.66 -14.13
C TYR A 128 -15.45 -18.48 -15.38
N LYS A 129 -16.72 -18.89 -15.44
CA LYS A 129 -17.36 -19.57 -16.60
C LYS A 129 -17.68 -18.64 -17.78
N ASN A 130 -17.19 -17.40 -17.78
CA ASN A 130 -17.25 -16.41 -18.87
C ASN A 130 -15.83 -15.89 -19.21
N GLY A 131 -14.82 -16.77 -19.08
CA GLY A 131 -13.42 -16.49 -18.76
C GLY A 131 -12.53 -15.81 -19.82
N GLU A 132 -12.98 -14.75 -20.47
CA GLU A 132 -12.09 -13.87 -21.28
C GLU A 132 -12.19 -12.38 -20.89
N ASP A 133 -13.24 -11.92 -20.20
CA ASP A 133 -13.51 -10.47 -20.03
C ASP A 133 -12.87 -9.78 -18.81
N LEU A 134 -12.34 -10.53 -17.82
CA LEU A 134 -11.86 -9.97 -16.55
C LEU A 134 -10.33 -9.87 -16.44
N TYR A 135 -9.60 -10.60 -17.28
CA TYR A 135 -8.15 -10.61 -17.28
C TYR A 135 -7.60 -10.93 -18.67
N ASP A 136 -6.93 -9.94 -19.23
CA ASP A 136 -6.17 -10.00 -20.47
C ASP A 136 -4.85 -9.23 -20.30
N SER A 137 -4.04 -9.16 -21.36
CA SER A 137 -2.78 -8.40 -21.33
C SER A 137 -3.01 -6.93 -20.99
N GLN A 138 -4.10 -6.33 -21.49
CA GLN A 138 -4.44 -4.94 -21.22
C GLN A 138 -4.73 -4.72 -19.73
N SER A 139 -5.50 -5.61 -19.10
CA SER A 139 -5.80 -5.57 -17.67
C SER A 139 -4.55 -5.73 -16.82
N GLU A 140 -3.63 -6.61 -17.21
CA GLU A 140 -2.33 -6.78 -16.55
C GLU A 140 -1.47 -5.51 -16.63
N VAL A 141 -1.41 -4.89 -17.81
CA VAL A 141 -0.72 -3.61 -18.06
C VAL A 141 -1.32 -2.48 -17.22
N LEU A 142 -2.64 -2.33 -17.22
CA LEU A 142 -3.35 -1.34 -16.42
C LEU A 142 -3.13 -1.54 -14.91
N LEU A 143 -3.13 -2.79 -14.46
CA LEU A 143 -2.93 -3.11 -13.05
C LEU A 143 -1.48 -2.84 -12.62
N THR A 144 -0.54 -3.06 -13.53
CA THR A 144 0.86 -2.68 -13.35
C THR A 144 1.01 -1.16 -13.20
N LEU A 145 0.31 -0.38 -14.03
CA LEU A 145 0.31 1.08 -13.88
C LEU A 145 -0.21 1.51 -12.51
N VAL A 146 -1.42 1.09 -12.13
CA VAL A 146 -2.00 1.52 -10.85
C VAL A 146 -1.22 0.99 -9.65
N GLY A 147 -0.77 -0.27 -9.67
CA GLY A 147 0.01 -0.86 -8.59
C GLY A 147 1.33 -0.13 -8.36
N MET A 148 2.02 0.26 -9.43
CA MET A 148 3.28 1.01 -9.32
C MET A 148 3.08 2.49 -8.95
N THR A 149 1.89 3.07 -9.16
CA THR A 149 1.73 4.53 -9.06
C THR A 149 0.72 5.00 -8.02
N HIS A 150 -0.02 4.08 -7.38
CA HIS A 150 -1.08 4.43 -6.41
C HIS A 150 -0.60 5.33 -5.26
N ASP A 151 0.67 5.18 -4.85
CA ASP A 151 1.26 5.89 -3.71
C ASP A 151 2.22 7.03 -4.08
N LEU A 152 2.40 7.35 -5.36
CA LEU A 152 3.35 8.41 -5.77
C LEU A 152 3.01 9.79 -5.20
N GLY A 153 1.73 10.06 -4.92
CA GLY A 153 1.26 11.29 -4.31
C GLY A 153 1.79 11.52 -2.90
N ASN A 154 2.36 10.51 -2.24
CA ASN A 154 3.04 10.68 -0.96
C ASN A 154 4.29 11.57 -1.07
N LEU A 155 4.83 11.81 -2.27
CA LEU A 155 5.85 12.86 -2.50
C LEU A 155 5.33 14.28 -2.20
N VAL A 156 4.00 14.46 -2.22
CA VAL A 156 3.33 15.74 -2.05
C VAL A 156 2.67 15.83 -0.68
N ASP A 157 1.85 14.83 -0.35
CA ASP A 157 1.11 14.79 0.90
C ASP A 157 0.63 13.37 1.21
N ARG A 158 0.74 12.97 2.48
CA ARG A 158 0.32 11.66 2.95
C ARG A 158 -1.20 11.54 3.03
N LYS A 159 -1.91 12.57 3.50
CA LYS A 159 -3.35 12.48 3.79
C LYS A 159 -4.19 12.40 2.52
N SER A 160 -3.75 13.06 1.47
CA SER A 160 -4.42 13.10 0.17
C SER A 160 -3.58 12.46 -0.95
N HIS A 161 -2.72 11.50 -0.61
CA HIS A 161 -1.78 10.90 -1.58
C HIS A 161 -2.51 10.29 -2.79
N SER A 162 -3.65 9.62 -2.61
CA SER A 162 -4.43 9.06 -3.71
C SER A 162 -4.85 10.12 -4.76
N MET A 163 -5.27 11.30 -4.29
CA MET A 163 -5.60 12.45 -5.13
C MET A 163 -4.36 12.99 -5.86
N TYR A 164 -3.24 13.13 -5.15
CA TYR A 164 -1.99 13.59 -5.75
C TYR A 164 -1.37 12.57 -6.72
N SER A 165 -1.53 11.28 -6.47
CA SER A 165 -1.13 10.20 -7.40
C SER A 165 -1.91 10.31 -8.71
N ALA A 166 -3.23 10.44 -8.64
CA ALA A 166 -4.09 10.62 -9.81
C ALA A 166 -3.77 11.92 -10.57
N TRP A 167 -3.52 13.01 -9.84
CA TRP A 167 -3.08 14.29 -10.41
C TRP A 167 -1.75 14.17 -11.15
N LEU A 168 -0.76 13.51 -10.54
CA LEU A 168 0.57 13.35 -11.13
C LEU A 168 0.47 12.53 -12.41
N LEU A 169 -0.27 11.43 -12.39
CA LEU A 169 -0.54 10.59 -13.56
C LEU A 169 -1.16 11.35 -14.73
N SER A 170 -2.14 12.23 -14.46
CA SER A 170 -2.77 13.08 -15.49
C SER A 170 -1.82 14.01 -16.22
N ARG A 171 -0.64 14.27 -15.64
CA ARG A 171 0.41 15.11 -16.24
C ARG A 171 1.53 14.28 -16.85
N LEU A 172 1.86 13.15 -16.22
CA LEU A 172 2.89 12.24 -16.70
C LEU A 172 2.49 11.56 -18.02
N PHE A 173 1.22 11.21 -18.19
CA PHE A 173 0.72 10.51 -19.37
C PHE A 173 0.02 11.46 -20.37
N GLY A 174 0.36 11.32 -21.65
CA GLY A 174 -0.38 11.89 -22.77
C GLY A 174 -1.26 10.88 -23.48
N ASN A 175 -1.91 11.32 -24.56
CA ASN A 175 -2.73 10.47 -25.43
C ASN A 175 -3.87 9.71 -24.70
N THR A 176 -4.38 10.29 -23.61
CA THR A 176 -5.41 9.69 -22.76
C THR A 176 -6.83 9.92 -23.28
N GLU A 177 -7.03 10.96 -24.10
CA GLU A 177 -8.35 11.34 -24.64
C GLU A 177 -8.92 10.33 -25.63
N ILE A 178 -8.07 9.55 -26.30
CA ILE A 178 -8.49 8.48 -27.21
C ILE A 178 -8.87 7.21 -26.42
N HIS A 179 -8.32 7.04 -25.22
CA HIS A 179 -8.46 5.86 -24.36
C HIS A 179 -9.15 6.21 -23.03
N GLN A 180 -10.21 7.03 -23.07
CA GLN A 180 -10.82 7.60 -21.86
C GLN A 180 -11.36 6.57 -20.89
N LYS A 181 -11.86 5.44 -21.39
CA LYS A 181 -12.44 4.39 -20.55
C LYS A 181 -11.34 3.78 -19.67
N GLU A 182 -10.25 3.34 -20.28
CA GLU A 182 -9.10 2.75 -19.64
C GLU A 182 -8.43 3.76 -18.71
N TRP A 183 -8.28 5.01 -19.17
CA TRP A 183 -7.69 6.07 -18.38
C TRP A 183 -8.51 6.40 -17.13
N ARG A 184 -9.85 6.45 -17.23
CA ARG A 184 -10.71 6.63 -16.06
C ARG A 184 -10.60 5.45 -15.09
N SER A 185 -10.52 4.23 -15.59
CA SER A 185 -10.30 3.04 -14.75
C SER A 185 -9.02 3.16 -13.92
N VAL A 186 -7.93 3.64 -14.52
CA VAL A 186 -6.65 3.90 -13.82
C VAL A 186 -6.84 4.94 -12.72
N LEU A 187 -7.35 6.13 -13.08
CA LEU A 187 -7.49 7.23 -12.14
C LEU A 187 -8.43 6.89 -10.99
N TYR A 188 -9.57 6.25 -11.26
CA TYR A 188 -10.55 5.90 -10.23
C TYR A 188 -10.04 4.78 -9.32
N THR A 189 -9.34 3.81 -9.88
CA THR A 189 -8.69 2.76 -9.08
C THR A 189 -7.73 3.36 -8.07
N ILE A 190 -6.94 4.37 -8.47
CA ILE A 190 -6.02 5.07 -7.57
C ILE A 190 -6.75 6.02 -6.62
N LEU A 191 -7.75 6.77 -7.05
CA LEU A 191 -8.45 7.70 -6.15
C LEU A 191 -9.16 6.99 -5.00
N PHE A 192 -9.69 5.80 -5.26
CA PHE A 192 -10.61 5.10 -4.38
C PHE A 192 -10.00 3.85 -3.74
N HIS A 193 -8.67 3.78 -3.63
CA HIS A 193 -7.99 2.67 -2.95
C HIS A 193 -7.86 2.84 -1.43
N GLU A 194 -8.29 3.99 -0.90
CA GLU A 194 -8.21 4.38 0.51
C GLU A 194 -9.60 4.70 1.08
N GLU A 195 -9.84 4.33 2.33
CA GLU A 195 -11.14 4.54 3.02
C GLU A 195 -11.56 6.02 3.08
N PRO A 196 -10.70 6.98 3.50
CA PRO A 196 -11.13 8.36 3.67
C PRO A 196 -11.71 8.95 2.38
N MET A 197 -11.12 8.63 1.22
CA MET A 197 -11.62 9.10 -0.08
C MET A 197 -12.98 8.49 -0.45
N LEU A 198 -13.18 7.20 -0.15
CA LEU A 198 -14.49 6.56 -0.35
C LEU A 198 -15.56 7.24 0.50
N VAL A 199 -15.26 7.55 1.77
CA VAL A 199 -16.18 8.20 2.71
C VAL A 199 -16.47 9.65 2.29
N ASP A 200 -15.44 10.47 2.08
CA ASP A 200 -15.56 11.90 1.77
C ASP A 200 -16.42 12.15 0.53
N LEU A 201 -16.24 11.27 -0.45
CA LEU A 201 -16.94 11.37 -1.72
C LEU A 201 -18.21 10.52 -1.79
N SER A 202 -18.49 9.71 -0.76
CA SER A 202 -19.65 8.81 -0.70
C SER A 202 -19.66 7.79 -1.85
N VAL A 203 -18.48 7.25 -2.20
CA VAL A 203 -18.32 6.10 -3.11
C VAL A 203 -18.46 4.82 -2.30
N ASN A 204 -19.23 3.87 -2.81
CA ASN A 204 -19.19 2.50 -2.30
C ASN A 204 -18.16 1.69 -3.09
N LEU A 205 -17.27 0.96 -2.41
CA LEU A 205 -16.32 0.06 -3.05
C LEU A 205 -17.02 -0.99 -3.95
N SER A 206 -18.26 -1.36 -3.61
CA SER A 206 -19.08 -2.29 -4.41
C SER A 206 -19.44 -1.77 -5.80
N SER A 207 -19.36 -0.46 -6.05
CA SER A 207 -19.54 0.12 -7.40
C SER A 207 -18.23 0.22 -8.18
N GLY A 208 -17.13 -0.28 -7.63
CA GLY A 208 -15.82 -0.32 -8.27
C GLY A 208 -15.75 -1.31 -9.44
N ILE A 209 -14.53 -1.50 -9.92
CA ILE A 209 -14.20 -2.45 -10.99
C ILE A 209 -13.20 -3.50 -10.51
N PRO A 210 -13.06 -4.65 -11.19
CA PRO A 210 -12.11 -5.70 -10.80
C PRO A 210 -10.66 -5.20 -10.58
N LEU A 211 -10.20 -4.25 -11.40
CA LEU A 211 -8.89 -3.59 -11.25
C LEU A 211 -8.73 -2.96 -9.86
N GLN A 212 -9.75 -2.23 -9.41
CA GLN A 212 -9.78 -1.55 -8.13
C GLN A 212 -9.84 -2.54 -6.97
N TRP A 213 -10.68 -3.56 -7.06
CA TRP A 213 -10.80 -4.56 -6.00
C TRP A 213 -9.50 -5.35 -5.82
N ALA A 214 -8.83 -5.72 -6.92
CA ALA A 214 -7.55 -6.39 -6.87
C ALA A 214 -6.46 -5.51 -6.22
N LEU A 215 -6.38 -4.22 -6.61
CA LEU A 215 -5.43 -3.27 -6.01
C LEU A 215 -5.69 -3.08 -4.51
N VAL A 216 -6.94 -2.80 -4.12
CA VAL A 216 -7.31 -2.56 -2.72
C VAL A 216 -7.01 -3.78 -1.86
N ALA A 217 -7.39 -4.97 -2.32
CA ALA A 217 -7.08 -6.19 -1.57
C ALA A 217 -5.56 -6.34 -1.38
N ALA A 218 -4.78 -6.24 -2.46
CA ALA A 218 -3.33 -6.35 -2.40
C ALA A 218 -2.72 -5.32 -1.43
N ASP A 219 -3.00 -4.03 -1.60
CA ASP A 219 -2.44 -2.98 -0.73
C ASP A 219 -2.77 -3.21 0.76
N LYS A 220 -4.04 -3.48 1.10
CA LYS A 220 -4.45 -3.67 2.50
C LYS A 220 -3.88 -4.95 3.13
N MET A 221 -3.56 -5.97 2.33
CA MET A 221 -2.94 -7.22 2.79
C MET A 221 -1.41 -7.16 2.88
N HIS A 222 -0.78 -6.08 2.41
CA HIS A 222 0.66 -5.91 2.53
C HIS A 222 1.04 -5.45 3.94
N VAL A 223 1.22 -6.43 4.82
CA VAL A 223 1.63 -6.29 6.21
C VAL A 223 2.84 -7.19 6.45
N GLY A 224 3.86 -6.66 7.10
CA GLY A 224 5.09 -7.43 7.33
C GLY A 224 6.29 -6.53 7.56
N ARG A 225 7.38 -7.13 8.03
CA ARG A 225 8.63 -6.40 8.31
C ARG A 225 9.27 -5.79 7.06
N ASP A 226 8.96 -6.32 5.89
CA ASP A 226 9.32 -5.74 4.59
C ASP A 226 8.55 -4.44 4.30
N ARG A 227 7.57 -4.08 5.14
CA ARG A 227 6.94 -2.75 5.19
C ARG A 227 7.59 -1.81 6.20
N ILE A 228 8.71 -2.15 6.83
CA ILE A 228 9.45 -1.20 7.69
C ILE A 228 10.48 -0.47 6.84
N GLY A 229 10.41 0.87 6.80
CA GLY A 229 11.39 1.72 6.14
C GLY A 229 12.72 1.79 6.90
N ASP A 230 13.80 2.12 6.21
CA ASP A 230 15.16 2.11 6.80
C ASP A 230 15.29 3.06 8.00
N ARG A 231 14.67 4.25 7.97
CA ARG A 231 14.69 5.15 9.13
C ARG A 231 13.87 4.63 10.30
N SER A 232 12.71 4.02 10.03
CA SER A 232 11.91 3.31 11.03
C SER A 232 12.68 2.16 11.67
N TYR A 233 13.59 1.55 10.90
CA TYR A 233 14.48 0.50 11.37
C TYR A 233 15.66 1.05 12.20
N GLU A 234 16.43 1.99 11.65
CA GLU A 234 17.68 2.48 12.27
C GLU A 234 17.43 3.47 13.41
N SER A 235 16.58 4.47 13.18
CA SER A 235 16.30 5.52 14.17
C SER A 235 15.13 5.15 15.08
N GLY A 236 14.16 4.38 14.58
CA GLY A 236 13.00 4.01 15.37
C GLY A 236 13.34 3.05 16.51
N ILE A 237 14.05 1.95 16.22
CA ILE A 237 14.46 1.00 17.27
C ILE A 237 15.45 1.63 18.27
N ALA A 238 16.29 2.57 17.83
CA ALA A 238 17.22 3.29 18.70
C ALA A 238 16.52 4.31 19.64
N ASN A 239 15.33 4.81 19.26
CA ASN A 239 14.60 5.87 19.97
C ASN A 239 13.20 5.44 20.45
N ASN A 240 13.04 4.18 20.89
CA ASN A 240 11.78 3.65 21.44
C ASN A 240 10.56 3.67 20.48
N ALA A 241 10.74 3.70 19.16
CA ALA A 241 9.62 3.70 18.21
C ALA A 241 8.74 2.46 18.30
N LEU A 242 9.27 1.32 18.75
CA LEU A 242 8.45 0.12 18.98
C LEU A 242 7.53 0.27 20.21
N GLU A 243 7.88 1.17 21.15
CA GLU A 243 7.02 1.57 22.27
C GLU A 243 6.03 2.68 21.88
N GLU A 244 6.44 3.58 20.99
CA GLU A 244 5.68 4.80 20.66
C GLU A 244 4.82 4.67 19.39
N ASP A 245 5.16 3.76 18.48
CA ASP A 245 4.44 3.45 17.25
C ASP A 245 4.16 1.94 17.12
N VAL A 246 2.93 1.60 17.47
CA VAL A 246 2.39 0.24 17.40
C VAL A 246 2.36 -0.33 15.97
N HIS A 247 2.32 0.49 14.91
CA HIS A 247 2.37 -0.01 13.53
C HIS A 247 3.73 -0.63 13.21
N ILE A 248 4.81 0.00 13.64
CA ILE A 248 6.17 -0.52 13.43
C ILE A 248 6.32 -1.84 14.19
N LEU A 249 5.81 -1.92 15.42
CA LEU A 249 5.81 -3.16 16.20
C LEU A 249 5.05 -4.29 15.52
N LEU A 250 3.82 -4.03 15.06
CA LEU A 250 3.01 -5.05 14.40
C LEU A 250 3.69 -5.56 13.13
N ASN A 251 4.21 -4.66 12.29
CA ASN A 251 4.92 -5.05 11.08
C ASN A 251 6.22 -5.82 11.42
N ALA A 252 6.94 -5.44 12.48
CA ALA A 252 8.17 -6.13 12.88
C ALA A 252 7.93 -7.58 13.33
N LEU A 253 6.77 -7.84 13.93
CA LEU A 253 6.36 -9.15 14.42
C LEU A 253 5.83 -10.08 13.32
N ILE A 254 5.47 -9.54 12.15
CA ILE A 254 5.03 -10.33 10.99
C ILE A 254 6.19 -10.58 10.03
N VAL A 255 6.61 -11.85 9.95
CA VAL A 255 7.73 -12.30 9.11
C VAL A 255 7.32 -12.47 7.66
N ARG A 256 6.06 -12.90 7.45
CA ARG A 256 5.48 -13.16 6.14
C ARG A 256 3.97 -12.92 6.18
N SER A 257 3.47 -12.24 5.16
CA SER A 257 2.05 -12.19 4.79
C SER A 257 1.84 -13.02 3.53
N ALA A 258 0.94 -13.99 3.59
CA ALA A 258 0.64 -14.89 2.49
C ALA A 258 -0.86 -15.19 2.45
N TRP A 259 -1.37 -15.69 1.33
CA TRP A 259 -2.78 -15.99 1.20
C TRP A 259 -3.03 -17.26 0.40
N VAL A 260 -4.14 -17.91 0.70
CA VAL A 260 -4.59 -19.14 0.05
C VAL A 260 -6.09 -19.01 -0.25
N MET A 261 -6.50 -19.50 -1.41
CA MET A 261 -7.90 -19.65 -1.76
C MET A 261 -8.33 -21.11 -1.61
N ALA A 262 -9.32 -21.35 -0.78
CA ALA A 262 -10.04 -22.62 -0.69
C ALA A 262 -11.38 -22.52 -1.43
N ALA A 263 -12.13 -23.62 -1.49
CA ALA A 263 -13.35 -23.73 -2.29
C ALA A 263 -14.43 -22.66 -1.97
N ASN A 264 -14.51 -22.19 -0.71
CA ASN A 264 -15.45 -21.14 -0.30
C ASN A 264 -14.84 -20.08 0.64
N SER A 265 -13.55 -20.20 0.97
CA SER A 265 -12.89 -19.25 1.86
C SER A 265 -11.62 -18.69 1.23
N TYR A 266 -11.35 -17.44 1.53
CA TYR A 266 -10.08 -16.80 1.31
C TYR A 266 -9.37 -16.69 2.65
N VAL A 267 -8.16 -17.20 2.72
CA VAL A 267 -7.40 -17.29 3.96
C VAL A 267 -6.15 -16.43 3.85
N TRP A 268 -6.06 -15.38 4.66
CA TRP A 268 -4.90 -14.53 4.81
C TRP A 268 -4.08 -14.99 6.03
N HIS A 269 -2.91 -15.55 5.77
CA HIS A 269 -1.98 -16.04 6.77
C HIS A 269 -0.93 -14.98 7.12
N LEU A 270 -0.76 -14.74 8.41
CA LEU A 270 0.25 -13.89 9.01
C LEU A 270 1.18 -14.76 9.86
N ASP A 271 2.44 -14.89 9.44
CA ASP A 271 3.42 -15.62 10.22
C ASP A 271 4.02 -14.69 11.27
N PHE A 272 3.76 -15.03 12.53
CA PHE A 272 4.19 -14.30 13.72
C PHE A 272 5.44 -14.95 14.31
N GLU A 273 6.46 -14.14 14.63
CA GLU A 273 7.66 -14.63 15.31
C GLU A 273 8.27 -13.57 16.21
N ILE A 274 8.25 -13.81 17.53
CA ILE A 274 8.76 -12.86 18.51
C ILE A 274 10.27 -13.00 18.75
N GLU A 275 10.81 -14.20 18.58
CA GLU A 275 12.23 -14.51 18.78
C GLU A 275 13.13 -13.73 17.81
N GLN A 276 12.65 -13.44 16.60
CA GLN A 276 13.42 -12.64 15.63
C GLN A 276 13.65 -11.20 16.08
N LEU A 277 12.84 -10.67 17.00
CA LEU A 277 13.13 -9.37 17.60
C LEU A 277 14.45 -9.43 18.39
N GLN A 278 14.80 -10.58 18.97
CA GLN A 278 16.06 -10.76 19.71
C GLN A 278 17.28 -10.76 18.79
N ASP A 279 17.18 -11.46 17.65
CA ASP A 279 18.29 -11.60 16.70
C ASP A 279 18.57 -10.33 15.91
N LYS A 280 17.52 -9.52 15.66
CA LYS A 280 17.62 -8.32 14.83
C LYS A 280 17.81 -7.03 15.61
N PHE A 281 17.41 -6.98 16.88
CA PHE A 281 17.48 -5.75 17.67
C PHE A 281 18.37 -5.96 18.88
N ALA A 282 19.63 -5.53 18.79
CA ALA A 282 20.60 -5.61 19.90
C ALA A 282 20.08 -4.93 21.18
N SER A 283 19.26 -3.89 21.05
CA SER A 283 18.55 -3.20 22.15
C SER A 283 17.52 -4.08 22.89
N PHE A 284 17.08 -5.19 22.28
CA PHE A 284 16.11 -6.13 22.86
C PHE A 284 16.75 -7.21 23.72
N THR A 285 18.09 -7.34 23.70
CA THR A 285 18.80 -8.25 24.59
C THR A 285 19.44 -7.45 25.72
N LYS A 286 18.83 -7.47 26.91
CA LYS A 286 19.58 -7.14 28.15
C LYS A 286 20.52 -8.29 28.51
N GLY A 287 21.46 -8.64 27.63
CA GLY A 287 22.56 -9.60 27.85
C GLY A 287 22.21 -11.03 28.31
N ASN A 288 20.94 -11.32 28.61
CA ASN A 288 20.49 -12.45 29.44
C ASN A 288 19.38 -13.25 28.75
N GLY A 289 19.14 -13.07 27.44
CA GLY A 289 18.13 -13.83 26.68
C GLY A 289 16.65 -13.47 26.94
N ARG A 290 16.36 -12.37 27.64
CA ARG A 290 14.97 -11.87 27.83
C ARG A 290 14.55 -11.01 26.65
N ILE A 291 13.45 -11.36 25.99
CA ILE A 291 12.78 -10.57 24.94
C ILE A 291 12.31 -9.25 25.57
N TRP A 292 12.73 -8.11 25.03
CA TRP A 292 12.08 -6.84 25.34
C TRP A 292 10.79 -6.72 24.52
N VAL A 293 9.70 -6.32 25.14
CA VAL A 293 8.49 -5.87 24.44
C VAL A 293 8.07 -4.56 25.11
N PRO A 294 7.30 -3.69 24.43
CA PRO A 294 6.81 -2.47 25.05
C PRO A 294 6.20 -2.71 26.42
N LYS A 295 6.39 -1.79 27.38
CA LYS A 295 5.89 -1.96 28.76
C LYS A 295 4.41 -2.35 28.84
N ALA A 296 3.57 -1.78 27.98
CA ALA A 296 2.15 -2.11 27.90
C ALA A 296 1.93 -3.58 27.47
N PHE A 297 2.71 -4.04 26.49
CA PHE A 297 2.72 -5.43 26.05
C PHE A 297 3.19 -6.36 27.18
N HIS A 298 4.29 -6.01 27.85
CA HIS A 298 4.83 -6.80 28.96
C HIS A 298 3.85 -6.89 30.14
N ALA A 299 3.15 -5.79 30.45
CA ALA A 299 2.15 -5.75 31.52
C ALA A 299 0.98 -6.72 31.24
N LYS A 300 0.48 -6.76 30.01
CA LYS A 300 -0.54 -7.73 29.58
C LYS A 300 -0.03 -9.18 29.65
N TYR A 301 1.23 -9.40 29.29
CA TYR A 301 1.86 -10.73 29.40
C TYR A 301 1.99 -11.20 30.86
N ILE A 302 2.45 -10.33 31.76
CA ILE A 302 2.51 -10.62 33.21
C ILE A 302 1.11 -10.89 33.78
N ALA A 303 0.08 -10.23 33.25
CA ALA A 303 -1.32 -10.47 33.61
C ALA A 303 -1.89 -11.80 33.06
N GLY A 304 -1.11 -12.58 32.32
CA GLY A 304 -1.44 -13.94 31.91
C GLY A 304 -1.83 -14.11 30.44
N GLN A 305 -1.84 -13.05 29.62
CA GLN A 305 -2.08 -13.18 28.18
C GLN A 305 -0.83 -13.67 27.44
N SER A 306 -1.02 -14.46 26.39
CA SER A 306 0.06 -14.87 25.48
C SER A 306 0.43 -13.75 24.50
N TYR A 307 1.64 -13.79 23.95
CA TYR A 307 2.11 -12.80 22.98
C TYR A 307 1.21 -12.70 21.74
N ARG A 308 0.73 -13.86 21.24
CA ARG A 308 -0.21 -13.92 20.12
C ARG A 308 -1.56 -13.26 20.42
N GLU A 309 -2.10 -13.42 21.64
CA GLU A 309 -3.38 -12.80 22.03
C GLU A 309 -3.24 -11.27 22.10
N ILE A 310 -2.16 -10.78 22.70
CA ILE A 310 -1.88 -9.34 22.78
C ILE A 310 -1.68 -8.76 21.37
N PHE A 311 -0.96 -9.47 20.50
CA PHE A 311 -0.81 -9.08 19.09
C PHE A 311 -2.16 -9.03 18.39
N THR A 312 -3.00 -10.06 18.52
CA THR A 312 -4.33 -10.12 17.90
C THR A 312 -5.19 -8.94 18.30
N GLU A 313 -5.24 -8.59 19.60
CA GLU A 313 -5.99 -7.43 20.09
C GLU A 313 -5.54 -6.14 19.40
N MET A 314 -4.23 -5.86 19.40
CA MET A 314 -3.67 -4.65 18.79
C MET A 314 -3.82 -4.63 17.27
N PHE A 315 -3.64 -5.78 16.62
CA PHE A 315 -3.79 -5.92 15.18
C PHE A 315 -5.22 -5.59 14.76
N LEU A 316 -6.22 -6.12 15.46
CA LEU A 316 -7.62 -5.81 15.18
C LEU A 316 -7.93 -4.33 15.42
N GLU A 317 -7.46 -3.74 16.52
CA GLU A 317 -7.67 -2.32 16.82
C GLU A 317 -7.17 -1.40 15.68
N LEU A 318 -6.06 -1.74 15.03
CA LEU A 318 -5.41 -0.90 14.02
C LEU A 318 -5.75 -1.26 12.57
N TYR A 319 -6.00 -2.55 12.31
CA TYR A 319 -6.19 -3.07 10.96
C TYR A 319 -7.63 -3.44 10.64
N GLU A 320 -8.60 -3.29 11.55
CA GLU A 320 -10.01 -3.66 11.29
C GLU A 320 -10.55 -3.04 9.98
N ALA A 321 -10.39 -1.73 9.78
CA ALA A 321 -10.85 -1.06 8.56
C ALA A 321 -10.18 -1.64 7.30
N ARG A 322 -8.86 -1.91 7.37
CA ARG A 322 -8.08 -2.51 6.27
C ARG A 322 -8.55 -3.94 5.96
N ILE A 323 -8.80 -4.74 7.00
CA ILE A 323 -9.34 -6.11 6.89
C ILE A 323 -10.71 -6.08 6.21
N ARG A 324 -11.60 -5.17 6.63
CA ARG A 324 -12.94 -5.04 6.04
C ARG A 324 -12.87 -4.64 4.57
N MET A 325 -12.01 -3.69 4.20
CA MET A 325 -11.79 -3.31 2.81
C MET A 325 -11.23 -4.47 1.97
N ALA A 326 -10.22 -5.18 2.48
CA ALA A 326 -9.66 -6.35 1.81
C ALA A 326 -10.73 -7.44 1.61
N ALA A 327 -11.47 -7.79 2.67
CA ALA A 327 -12.53 -8.80 2.61
C ALA A 327 -13.62 -8.43 1.60
N MET A 328 -14.09 -7.18 1.61
CA MET A 328 -15.09 -6.70 0.66
C MET A 328 -14.57 -6.78 -0.79
N SER A 329 -13.33 -6.35 -1.04
CA SER A 329 -12.69 -6.49 -2.35
C SER A 329 -12.61 -7.95 -2.80
N ILE A 330 -12.24 -8.86 -1.91
CA ILE A 330 -12.17 -10.29 -2.21
C ILE A 330 -13.55 -10.87 -2.52
N PHE A 331 -14.60 -10.51 -1.78
CA PHE A 331 -15.96 -10.99 -2.07
C PHE A 331 -16.51 -10.45 -3.39
N LEU A 332 -16.14 -9.22 -3.77
CA LEU A 332 -16.51 -8.63 -5.05
C LEU A 332 -15.75 -9.30 -6.21
N LEU A 333 -14.45 -9.55 -6.01
CA LEU A 333 -13.59 -10.18 -7.01
C LEU A 333 -13.87 -11.68 -7.20
N TYR A 334 -14.26 -12.37 -6.12
CA TYR A 334 -14.55 -13.81 -6.11
C TYR A 334 -15.93 -14.09 -5.51
N PRO A 335 -17.02 -13.99 -6.29
CA PRO A 335 -18.39 -14.09 -5.77
C PRO A 335 -18.74 -15.43 -5.09
N TYR A 336 -17.96 -16.49 -5.32
CA TYR A 336 -18.15 -17.80 -4.70
C TYR A 336 -17.46 -17.93 -3.33
N ILE A 337 -16.57 -17.00 -2.99
CA ILE A 337 -15.98 -16.90 -1.66
C ILE A 337 -17.01 -16.24 -0.74
N ASN A 338 -17.31 -16.89 0.38
CA ASN A 338 -18.27 -16.39 1.37
C ASN A 338 -17.62 -16.09 2.72
N ARG A 339 -16.34 -16.45 2.90
CA ARG A 339 -15.57 -16.23 4.12
C ARG A 339 -14.21 -15.68 3.80
N PHE A 340 -13.82 -14.62 4.50
CA PHE A 340 -12.47 -14.09 4.52
C PHE A 340 -11.92 -14.28 5.92
N GLN A 341 -10.86 -15.08 6.05
CA GLN A 341 -10.33 -15.52 7.33
C GLN A 341 -8.89 -15.02 7.48
N VAL A 342 -8.56 -14.42 8.62
CA VAL A 342 -7.19 -14.03 8.96
C VAL A 342 -6.67 -14.99 10.00
N PHE A 343 -5.57 -15.69 9.69
CA PHE A 343 -4.90 -16.59 10.62
C PHE A 343 -3.55 -16.03 11.02
N LEU A 344 -3.23 -16.16 12.30
CA LEU A 344 -1.91 -15.92 12.85
C LEU A 344 -1.26 -17.28 13.11
N SER A 345 -0.14 -17.54 12.44
CA SER A 345 0.64 -18.76 12.61
C SER A 345 1.87 -18.43 13.46
N ASP A 346 2.00 -19.06 14.62
CA ASP A 346 3.16 -18.90 15.51
C ASP A 346 4.05 -20.14 15.41
N ALA A 347 5.29 -19.95 14.94
CA ALA A 347 6.28 -21.01 14.76
C ALA A 347 6.67 -21.70 16.08
N LYS A 348 6.40 -21.07 17.22
CA LYS A 348 6.71 -21.62 18.54
C LYS A 348 5.79 -22.79 18.86
N ARG A 349 6.34 -24.01 18.73
CA ARG A 349 5.66 -25.24 19.16
C ARG A 349 5.30 -25.17 20.64
N ILE A 350 4.03 -25.31 20.95
CA ILE A 350 3.60 -25.60 22.32
C ILE A 350 4.21 -26.96 22.71
N PRO A 351 4.86 -27.10 23.88
CA PRO A 351 5.37 -28.40 24.34
C PRO A 351 4.27 -29.47 24.27
N GLY A 352 4.47 -30.50 23.44
CA GLY A 352 3.49 -31.57 23.21
C GLY A 352 2.65 -31.45 21.93
N GLN A 353 2.77 -30.37 21.15
CA GLN A 353 2.15 -30.26 19.83
C GLN A 353 3.14 -30.46 18.68
N VAL A 354 2.69 -31.18 17.65
CA VAL A 354 3.50 -31.57 16.47
C VAL A 354 3.51 -30.46 15.41
N ALA A 355 2.55 -29.53 15.44
CA ALA A 355 2.40 -28.43 14.49
C ALA A 355 2.59 -27.05 15.18
N PRO A 356 2.99 -26.00 14.42
CA PRO A 356 2.87 -24.60 14.84
C PRO A 356 1.45 -24.30 15.34
N GLY A 357 1.31 -23.39 16.30
CA GLY A 357 -0.01 -22.96 16.77
C GLY A 357 -0.62 -21.99 15.76
N GLU A 358 -1.75 -22.36 15.15
CA GLU A 358 -2.56 -21.43 14.35
C GLU A 358 -3.71 -20.86 15.18
N MET A 359 -3.96 -19.58 15.02
CA MET A 359 -5.07 -18.87 15.67
C MET A 359 -5.87 -18.09 14.62
N LEU A 360 -7.19 -18.31 14.57
CA LEU A 360 -8.08 -17.45 13.81
C LEU A 360 -8.16 -16.08 14.51
N VAL A 361 -7.64 -15.05 13.84
CA VAL A 361 -7.66 -13.65 14.31
C VAL A 361 -9.04 -13.06 14.11
N CYS A 362 -9.58 -13.20 12.90
CA CYS A 362 -10.94 -12.79 12.57
C CYS A 362 -11.49 -13.55 11.37
N GLU A 363 -12.80 -13.62 11.30
CA GLU A 363 -13.54 -14.07 10.13
C GLU A 363 -14.56 -13.00 9.74
N VAL A 364 -14.53 -12.60 8.47
CA VAL A 364 -15.59 -11.80 7.85
C VAL A 364 -16.40 -12.74 6.98
N VAL A 365 -17.73 -12.69 7.14
CA VAL A 365 -18.69 -13.47 6.35
C VAL A 365 -19.48 -12.50 5.48
N ARG A 366 -19.71 -12.90 4.23
CA ARG A 366 -20.41 -12.08 3.23
C ARG A 366 -21.88 -11.84 3.54
#